data_AF-A0A392S0E2-F1
#
_entry.id   AF-A0A392S0E2-F1
#
_cell.length_a   1.000
_cell.length_b   1.000
_cell.length_c   1.000
_cell.angle_alpha   90.00
_cell.angle_beta   90.00
_cell.angle_gamma   90.00
#
_symmetry.space_group_name_H-M   'P 1'
#
loop_
_entity.id
_entity.type
_entity.pdbx_description
1 polymer ?
#
loop_
_entity_poly.entity_id
_entity_poly.type
_entity_poly.pdbx_seq_one_letter_code
_entity_poly.pdbx_strand_id
1 'polypeptide(L)' 'DKKLMEKLVLINEGKETDFEVDDSGIIRYHGRVCVPDVPELRKMILEEGHRSGLSIHPEIKD' A
#
# COMPACT_ATOMS: atom_id res chain seq x y z
N ASP A 1 1.60 9.72 -7.43
CA ASP A 1 2.91 9.09 -7.15
C ASP A 1 3.53 8.65 -8.46
N LYS A 2 4.74 9.11 -8.80
CA LYS A 2 5.35 8.83 -10.11
C LYS A 2 5.64 7.34 -10.32
N LYS A 3 6.11 6.64 -9.29
CA LYS A 3 6.44 5.21 -9.36
C LYS A 3 5.18 4.37 -9.55
N LEU A 4 4.09 4.73 -8.87
CA LEU A 4 2.82 4.03 -8.99
C LEU A 4 2.21 4.20 -10.39
N MET A 5 2.36 5.38 -11.00
CA MET A 5 1.94 5.61 -12.39
C MET A 5 2.81 4.86 -13.39
N GLU A 6 4.12 4.80 -13.18
CA GLU A 6 5.04 3.98 -14.00
C GLU A 6 4.66 2.49 -13.93
N LYS A 7 4.37 1.97 -12.73
CA LYS A 7 3.84 0.61 -12.53
C LYS A 7 2.54 0.40 -13.29
N LEU A 8 1.60 1.34 -13.22
CA LEU A 8 0.31 1.24 -13.92
C LEU A 8 0.48 1.10 -15.43
N VAL A 9 1.41 1.85 -16.03
CA VAL A 9 1.74 1.72 -17.46
C VAL A 9 2.26 0.31 -17.76
N LEU A 10 3.21 -0.20 -16.97
CA LEU A 10 3.79 -1.53 -17.18
C LEU A 10 2.77 -2.67 -16.98
N ILE A 11 1.83 -2.52 -16.03
CA ILE A 11 0.72 -3.46 -15.82
C ILE A 11 -0.17 -3.50 -17.06
N ASN A 12 -0.55 -2.33 -17.60
CA ASN A 12 -1.37 -2.24 -18.80
C ASN A 12 -0.66 -2.80 -20.05
N GLU A 13 0.67 -2.77 -20.08
CA GLU A 13 1.48 -3.41 -21.12
C GLU A 13 1.69 -4.93 -20.90
N GLY A 14 1.19 -5.49 -19.80
CA GLY A 14 1.36 -6.90 -19.44
C GLY A 14 2.79 -7.28 -19.01
N LYS A 15 3.61 -6.31 -18.62
CA LYS A 15 5.03 -6.50 -18.24
C LYS A 15 5.25 -6.75 -16.75
N GLU A 16 4.20 -6.62 -15.94
CA GLU A 16 4.23 -6.74 -14.49
C GLU A 16 3.17 -7.75 -14.04
N THR A 17 3.54 -9.01 -13.85
CA THR A 17 2.60 -10.10 -13.53
C THR A 17 2.28 -10.22 -12.04
N ASP A 18 3.15 -9.68 -11.17
CA ASP A 18 2.95 -9.69 -9.72
C ASP A 18 1.99 -8.59 -9.25
N PHE A 19 1.64 -7.69 -10.17
CA PHE A 19 0.79 -6.54 -9.92
C PHE A 19 -0.54 -6.70 -10.65
N GLU A 20 -1.60 -6.20 -10.01
CA GLU A 20 -2.94 -6.17 -10.57
C GLU A 20 -3.60 -4.83 -10.22
N VAL A 21 -4.56 -4.41 -11.05
CA VAL A 21 -5.47 -3.31 -10.75
C VAL A 21 -6.83 -3.93 -10.43
N ASP A 22 -7.35 -3.70 -9.24
CA ASP A 22 -8.67 -4.22 -8.86
C ASP A 22 -9.82 -3.41 -9.48
N ASP A 23 -11.06 -3.87 -9.28
CA ASP A 23 -12.26 -3.23 -9.83
C ASP A 23 -12.46 -1.77 -9.34
N SER A 24 -11.79 -1.39 -8.25
CA SER A 24 -11.79 -0.04 -7.70
C SER A 24 -10.65 0.83 -8.24
N GLY A 25 -9.83 0.31 -9.16
CA GLY A 25 -8.67 1.00 -9.71
C GLY A 25 -7.45 1.01 -8.79
N ILE A 26 -7.43 0.17 -7.73
CA ILE A 26 -6.32 0.13 -6.78
C ILE A 26 -5.25 -0.84 -7.28
N ILE A 27 -4.00 -0.38 -7.30
CA ILE A 27 -2.85 -1.24 -7.59
C ILE A 27 -2.56 -2.15 -6.39
N ARG A 28 -2.47 -3.44 -6.64
CA ARG A 28 -2.09 -4.46 -5.65
C ARG A 28 -0.85 -5.22 -6.09
N TYR A 29 0.01 -5.55 -5.14
CA TYR A 29 1.16 -6.44 -5.31
C TYR A 29 0.91 -7.72 -4.53
N HIS A 30 0.77 -8.86 -5.23
CA HIS A 30 0.34 -10.14 -4.63
C HIS A 30 -0.87 -9.97 -3.68
N GLY A 31 -1.92 -9.29 -4.13
CA GLY A 31 -3.14 -9.01 -3.36
C GLY A 31 -3.03 -7.90 -2.31
N ARG A 32 -1.84 -7.34 -2.04
CA ARG A 32 -1.62 -6.27 -1.06
C ARG A 32 -1.72 -4.89 -1.70
N VAL A 33 -2.44 -3.97 -1.07
CA VAL A 33 -2.58 -2.58 -1.56
C VAL A 33 -1.23 -1.86 -1.61
N CYS A 34 -0.91 -1.26 -2.75
CA CYS A 34 0.24 -0.38 -2.90
C CYS A 34 -0.07 1.01 -2.33
N VAL A 35 0.69 1.43 -1.31
CA VAL A 35 0.56 2.75 -0.70
C VAL A 35 1.50 3.74 -1.41
N PRO A 36 1.02 4.92 -1.84
CA PRO A 36 1.87 6.00 -2.36
C PRO A 36 3.01 6.38 -1.41
N ASP A 37 4.15 6.83 -1.94
CA ASP A 37 5.28 7.30 -1.14
C ASP A 37 5.06 8.73 -0.63
N VAL A 38 4.00 8.89 0.18
CA VAL A 38 3.64 10.12 0.87
C VAL A 38 3.88 9.89 2.36
N PRO A 39 4.90 10.52 2.98
CA PRO A 39 5.31 10.23 4.35
C PRO A 39 4.17 10.31 5.36
N GLU A 40 3.32 11.33 5.26
CA GLU A 40 2.19 11.56 6.17
C GLU A 40 1.13 10.46 6.05
N LEU A 41 0.84 10.01 4.82
CA LEU A 41 -0.09 8.91 4.57
C LEU A 41 0.43 7.59 5.14
N ARG A 42 1.70 7.28 4.88
CA ARG A 42 2.36 6.08 5.42
C ARG A 42 2.36 6.09 6.95
N LYS A 43 2.64 7.25 7.55
CA LYS A 43 2.58 7.44 9.00
C LYS A 43 1.18 7.19 9.55
N MET A 44 0.13 7.78 8.97
CA MET A 44 -1.25 7.56 9.41
C MET A 44 -1.64 6.08 9.38
N ILE A 45 -1.32 5.36 8.30
CA ILE A 45 -1.63 3.93 8.18
C ILE A 45 -0.89 3.09 9.23
N LEU A 46 0.40 3.40 9.47
CA LEU A 46 1.20 2.70 10.48
C LEU A 46 0.72 2.98 11.91
N GLU A 47 0.37 4.22 12.21
CA GLU A 47 -0.18 4.60 13.53
C GLU A 47 -1.52 3.91 13.80
N GLU A 48 -2.40 3.84 12.81
CA GLU A 48 -3.67 3.11 12.92
C GLU A 48 -3.42 1.61 13.18
N GLY A 49 -2.51 0.99 12.42
CA GLY A 49 -2.13 -0.41 12.64
C GLY A 49 -1.54 -0.66 14.03
N HIS A 50 -0.69 0.25 14.52
CA HIS A 50 -0.09 0.17 15.85
C HIS A 50 -1.10 0.30 17.00
N ARG A 51 -2.13 1.16 16.83
CA ARG A 51 -3.22 1.33 17.81
C ARG A 51 -4.31 0.27 17.71
N SER A 52 -4.25 -0.59 16.70
CA SER A 52 -5.19 -1.69 16.55
C SER A 52 -4.88 -2.84 17.53
N GLY A 53 -5.89 -3.61 17.90
CA GLY A 53 -5.71 -4.83 18.71
C GLY A 53 -4.92 -5.95 18.02
N LEU A 54 -4.43 -5.73 16.80
CA LEU A 54 -3.58 -6.65 16.04
C LEU A 54 -2.09 -6.30 16.15
N SER A 55 -1.74 -5.20 16.84
CA SER A 55 -0.35 -4.83 17.05
C SER A 55 0.38 -5.89 17.88
N ILE A 56 1.54 -6.34 17.37
CA ILE A 56 2.48 -7.19 18.10
C ILE A 56 3.48 -6.38 18.93
N HIS A 57 3.52 -5.06 18.70
CA HIS A 57 4.36 -4.16 19.47
C HIS A 57 3.59 -3.79 20.74
N PRO A 58 4.23 -3.88 21.93
CA PRO A 58 3.59 -3.45 23.15
C PRO A 58 3.23 -1.97 23.03
N GLU A 59 1.97 -1.66 23.26
CA GLU A 59 1.53 -0.27 23.33
C GLU A 59 2.27 0.41 24.49
N ILE A 60 2.98 1.50 24.19
CA ILE A 60 3.36 2.45 25.22
C ILE A 60 2.05 3.14 25.61
N LYS A 61 1.45 2.67 26.71
CA LYS A 61 0.38 3.40 27.38
C LYS A 61 1.06 4.54 28.12
N ASP A 62 0.81 5.77 27.66
CA ASP A 62 1.10 6.99 28.44
C ASP A 62 0.40 6.94 29.81
#